data_AF-A0A941Y419-F1
#
_entry.id   AF-A0A941Y419-F1
#
_cell.length_a   1.000
_cell.length_b   1.000
_cell.length_c   1.000
_cell.angle_alpha   90.00
_cell.angle_beta   90.00
_cell.angle_gamma   90.00
#
_symmetry.space_group_name_H-M   'P 1'
#
loop_
_entity.id
_entity.type
_entity.pdbx_description
1 polymer ?
#
loop_
_entity_poly.entity_id
_entity_poly.type
_entity_poly.pdbx_seq_one_letter_code
_entity_poly.pdbx_strand_id
1 'polypeptide(L)'
;MGSLDGFSDEEFLDRFDADECLDGPVGCDGPVVAYLALSGSGARYPRCERHQQANVERLTPIMAGIRERYPDHPLADWDPMDCGESWYEDE
;
A
#
# COMPACT_ATOMS: atom_id res chain seq x y z
N MET A 1 -17.47 -9.55 -12.00
CA MET A 1 -17.28 -8.20 -11.42
C MET A 1 -17.95 -8.19 -10.05
N GLY A 2 -17.33 -8.85 -9.07
CA GLY A 2 -17.85 -8.91 -7.71
C GLY A 2 -17.51 -7.62 -6.98
N SER A 3 -18.53 -6.92 -6.50
CA SER A 3 -18.42 -5.75 -5.65
C SER A 3 -17.81 -6.17 -4.31
N LEU A 4 -16.67 -5.59 -3.93
CA LEU A 4 -16.12 -5.69 -2.58
C LEU A 4 -16.86 -4.71 -1.66
N ASP A 5 -18.17 -4.84 -1.56
CA ASP A 5 -18.98 -4.10 -0.59
C ASP A 5 -18.95 -4.85 0.74
N GLY A 6 -17.86 -4.65 1.50
CA GLY A 6 -17.69 -5.31 2.80
C GLY A 6 -17.00 -4.46 3.87
N PHE A 7 -16.35 -3.36 3.48
CA PHE A 7 -15.85 -2.35 4.41
C PHE A 7 -16.10 -1.01 3.74
N SER A 8 -16.95 -0.17 4.33
CA SER A 8 -17.01 1.22 3.88
C SER A 8 -15.62 1.82 4.10
N ASP A 9 -15.12 2.59 3.14
CA ASP A 9 -13.89 3.39 3.28
C ASP A 9 -13.89 4.23 4.59
N GLU A 10 -15.07 4.42 5.19
CA GLU A 10 -15.35 5.14 6.42
C GLU A 10 -14.87 4.43 7.70
N GLU A 11 -14.89 3.10 7.80
CA GLU A 11 -14.52 2.40 9.07
C GLU A 11 -13.00 2.24 9.27
N PHE A 12 -12.19 2.22 8.20
CA PHE A 12 -10.72 2.14 8.34
C PHE A 12 -10.09 3.49 8.76
N LEU A 13 -10.85 4.58 8.62
CA LEU A 13 -10.43 5.94 8.98
C LEU A 13 -10.48 6.20 10.50
N ASP A 14 -11.13 5.33 11.29
CA ASP A 14 -11.37 5.57 12.73
C ASP A 14 -10.10 5.55 13.61
N ARG A 15 -8.93 5.23 13.04
CA ARG A 15 -7.66 5.21 13.77
C ARG A 15 -6.95 6.58 13.83
N PHE A 16 -7.17 7.46 12.84
CA PHE A 16 -6.43 8.71 12.67
C PHE A 16 -7.38 9.87 12.42
N ASP A 17 -7.16 10.98 13.13
CA ASP A 17 -7.89 12.22 12.86
C ASP A 17 -7.57 12.69 11.44
N ALA A 18 -8.60 12.90 10.62
CA ALA A 18 -8.47 13.25 9.22
C ALA A 18 -7.77 14.61 9.00
N ASP A 19 -7.85 15.49 10.00
CA ASP A 19 -7.24 16.82 9.97
C ASP A 19 -5.82 16.84 10.58
N GLU A 20 -5.38 15.75 11.21
CA GLU A 20 -4.06 15.65 11.82
C GLU A 20 -3.06 14.97 10.87
N CYS A 21 -1.93 15.63 10.63
CA CYS A 21 -0.85 15.03 9.85
C CYS A 21 -0.23 13.85 10.62
N LEU A 22 -0.28 12.66 10.04
CA LEU A 22 0.26 11.42 10.62
C LEU A 22 1.74 11.52 11.04
N ASP A 23 2.57 12.21 10.26
CA ASP A 23 4.00 12.38 10.53
C ASP A 23 4.30 13.72 11.26
N GLY A 24 3.25 14.45 11.66
CA GLY A 24 3.35 15.74 12.33
C GLY A 24 3.50 15.64 13.84
N PRO A 25 3.45 16.80 14.56
CA PRO A 25 3.30 18.16 14.03
C PRO A 25 4.62 18.80 13.55
N VAL A 26 5.76 18.19 13.84
CA VAL A 26 7.09 18.79 13.58
C VAL A 26 7.38 18.84 12.09
N GLY A 27 7.69 20.02 11.57
CA GLY A 27 8.08 20.18 10.16
C GLY A 27 6.92 20.01 9.17
N CYS A 28 5.67 20.08 9.64
CA CYS A 28 4.51 20.16 8.77
C CYS A 28 4.54 21.43 7.92
N ASP A 29 4.20 21.29 6.65
CA ASP A 29 4.00 22.41 5.71
C ASP A 29 2.99 21.99 4.64
N GLY A 30 2.07 22.89 4.32
CA GLY A 30 0.94 22.64 3.42
C GLY A 30 -0.28 21.95 4.06
N PRO A 31 -1.36 21.77 3.27
CA PRO A 31 -2.63 21.21 3.74
C PRO A 31 -2.54 19.71 4.05
N VAL A 32 -3.26 19.27 5.09
CA VAL A 32 -3.44 17.85 5.41
C VAL A 32 -4.54 17.27 4.54
N VAL A 33 -4.24 16.19 3.81
CA VAL A 33 -5.21 15.43 3.03
C VAL A 33 -4.95 13.93 3.16
N ALA A 34 -5.98 13.12 2.95
CA ALA A 34 -5.89 11.67 2.98
C ALA A 34 -5.28 11.11 1.68
N TYR A 35 -4.02 10.67 1.73
CA TYR A 35 -3.33 10.05 0.59
C TYR A 35 -3.47 8.53 0.61
N LEU A 36 -3.61 7.91 -0.56
CA LEU A 36 -3.52 6.46 -0.71
C LEU A 36 -2.17 5.93 -0.24
N ALA A 37 -2.18 4.80 0.45
CA ALA A 37 -0.99 4.09 0.87
C ALA A 37 -0.21 3.59 -0.35
N LEU A 38 1.11 3.83 -0.35
CA LEU A 38 1.96 3.37 -1.44
C LEU A 38 2.13 1.83 -1.46
N SER A 39 1.82 1.14 -0.36
CA SER A 39 1.90 -0.32 -0.23
C SER A 39 0.89 -1.11 -1.07
N GLY A 40 -0.12 -0.43 -1.66
CA GLY A 40 -1.19 -1.09 -2.41
C GLY A 40 -2.30 -1.70 -1.55
N SER A 41 -2.33 -1.42 -0.24
CA SER A 41 -3.35 -1.96 0.67
C SER A 41 -4.74 -1.34 0.55
N GLY A 42 -4.93 -0.34 -0.33
CA GLY A 42 -6.16 0.45 -0.43
C GLY A 42 -6.38 1.47 0.70
N ALA A 43 -5.62 1.36 1.80
CA ALA A 43 -5.70 2.28 2.94
C ALA A 43 -5.37 3.73 2.55
N ARG A 44 -5.93 4.68 3.30
CA ARG A 44 -5.63 6.12 3.20
C ARG A 44 -5.09 6.65 4.52
N TYR A 45 -4.13 7.57 4.45
CA TYR A 45 -3.50 8.17 5.62
C TYR A 45 -3.42 9.70 5.49
N PRO A 46 -3.84 10.47 6.51
CA PRO A 46 -3.77 11.92 6.50
C PRO A 46 -2.32 12.38 6.62
N ARG A 47 -1.84 13.20 5.67
CA ARG A 47 -0.51 13.84 5.72
C ARG A 47 -0.56 15.23 5.14
N CYS A 48 0.30 16.13 5.64
CA CYS A 48 0.57 17.37 4.94
C CYS A 48 1.38 17.11 3.66
N GLU A 49 1.32 18.05 2.71
CA GLU A 49 2.03 17.96 1.42
C GLU A 49 3.52 17.64 1.60
N ARG A 50 4.20 18.34 2.50
CA ARG A 50 5.63 18.12 2.76
C ARG A 50 5.94 16.71 3.25
N HIS A 51 5.18 16.18 4.21
CA HIS A 51 5.41 14.84 4.74
C HIS A 51 5.02 13.76 3.74
N GLN A 52 3.99 13.99 2.92
CA GLN A 52 3.67 13.08 1.83
C GLN A 52 4.81 13.02 0.80
N GLN A 53 5.38 14.17 0.41
CA GLN A 53 6.51 14.20 -0.52
C GLN A 53 7.72 13.44 0.02
N ALA A 54 8.09 13.67 1.29
CA ALA A 54 9.17 12.92 1.95
C ALA A 54 8.87 11.41 2.02
N ASN A 55 7.61 11.03 2.25
CA ASN A 55 7.19 9.63 2.26
C ASN A 55 7.32 8.98 0.86
N VAL A 56 6.94 9.70 -0.20
CA VAL A 56 7.14 9.24 -1.60
C VAL A 56 8.62 9.05 -1.89
N GLU A 57 9.46 10.06 -1.63
CA GLU A 57 10.90 10.00 -1.87
C GLU A 57 11.57 8.82 -1.17
N ARG A 58 11.16 8.53 0.07
CA ARG A 58 11.66 7.39 0.84
C ARG A 58 11.18 6.04 0.28
N LEU A 59 9.91 5.92 -0.09
CA LEU A 59 9.30 4.62 -0.42
C LEU A 59 9.42 4.22 -1.89
N THR A 60 9.49 5.17 -2.82
CA THR A 60 9.65 4.89 -4.25
C THR A 60 10.81 3.94 -4.56
N PRO A 61 12.06 4.16 -4.09
CA PRO A 61 13.16 3.24 -4.40
C PRO A 61 12.97 1.87 -3.75
N ILE A 62 12.36 1.80 -2.56
CA ILE A 62 12.07 0.53 -1.87
C ILE A 62 11.08 -0.30 -2.69
N MET A 63 10.02 0.35 -3.19
CA MET A 63 9.00 -0.32 -4.01
C MET A 63 9.56 -0.77 -5.36
N ALA A 64 10.45 0.02 -5.96
CA ALA A 64 11.17 -0.40 -7.16
C ALA A 64 11.97 -1.69 -6.89
N GLY A 65 12.76 -1.75 -5.81
CA GLY A 65 13.54 -2.94 -5.45
C GLY A 65 12.71 -4.14 -4.98
N ILE A 66 11.46 -3.93 -4.54
CA ILE A 66 10.52 -5.04 -4.30
C ILE A 66 10.02 -5.59 -5.62
N ARG A 67 9.54 -4.74 -6.53
CA ARG A 67 9.03 -5.16 -7.85
C ARG A 67 10.08 -5.86 -8.71
N GLU A 68 11.35 -5.47 -8.57
CA GLU A 68 12.47 -6.15 -9.25
C GLU A 68 12.67 -7.59 -8.75
N ARG A 69 12.50 -7.84 -7.44
CA ARG A 69 12.70 -9.16 -6.83
C ARG A 69 11.48 -10.06 -6.90
N TYR A 70 10.29 -9.46 -6.88
CA TYR A 70 9.01 -10.14 -6.79
C TYR A 70 8.11 -9.65 -7.93
N PRO A 71 8.21 -10.25 -9.13
CA PRO A 71 7.35 -9.91 -10.25
C PRO A 71 5.89 -10.27 -9.96
N ASP A 72 4.96 -9.54 -10.57
CA ASP A 72 3.51 -9.73 -10.38
C ASP A 72 3.01 -11.12 -10.85
N HIS A 73 3.76 -11.73 -11.76
CA HIS A 73 3.51 -13.08 -12.26
C HIS A 73 4.74 -13.94 -12.04
N PRO A 74 4.54 -15.25 -11.76
CA PRO A 74 5.65 -16.19 -11.76
C PRO A 74 6.37 -16.17 -13.11
N LEU A 75 7.65 -16.52 -13.10
CA LEU A 75 8.42 -16.66 -14.33
C LEU A 75 7.81 -17.77 -15.21
N ALA A 76 7.98 -17.67 -16.52
CA ALA A 76 7.35 -18.57 -17.47
C ALA A 76 7.77 -20.05 -17.31
N ASP A 77 8.93 -20.27 -16.70
CA ASP A 77 9.54 -21.57 -16.43
C ASP A 77 9.46 -21.98 -14.96
N TRP A 78 8.79 -21.20 -14.10
CA TRP A 78 8.57 -21.55 -12.71
C TRP A 78 7.50 -22.65 -12.60
N ASP A 79 7.83 -23.76 -11.93
CA ASP A 79 6.91 -24.85 -11.64
C ASP A 79 6.38 -24.70 -10.20
N PRO A 80 5.04 -24.67 -9.97
CA PRO A 80 4.48 -24.70 -8.63
C PRO A 80 5.02 -25.83 -7.74
N MET A 81 5.42 -26.96 -8.32
CA MET A 81 6.00 -28.09 -7.60
C MET A 81 7.39 -27.79 -7.03
N ASP A 82 8.08 -26.73 -7.45
CA ASP A 82 9.34 -26.27 -6.84
C ASP A 82 9.15 -25.87 -5.37
N CYS A 83 7.92 -25.56 -4.95
CA CYS A 83 7.57 -25.27 -3.55
C CYS A 83 7.34 -26.52 -2.70
N GLY A 84 7.49 -27.73 -3.25
CA GLY A 84 7.32 -29.01 -2.54
C GLY A 84 5.87 -29.49 -2.43
N GLU A 85 4.89 -28.60 -2.56
CA GLU A 85 3.46 -28.88 -2.64
C GLU A 85 2.78 -27.82 -3.52
N SER A 86 1.78 -28.24 -4.31
CA SER A 86 0.89 -27.32 -5.04
C SER A 86 -0.39 -27.14 -4.23
N TRP A 87 -0.81 -25.89 -4.02
CA TRP A 87 -2.11 -25.55 -3.41
C TRP A 87 -3.24 -25.56 -4.43
N TYR A 88 -2.91 -25.73 -5.71
CA TYR A 88 -3.85 -26.01 -6.78
C TYR A 88 -3.83 -27.52 -7.01
N GLU A 89 -4.53 -28.25 -6.16
CA GLU A 89 -4.93 -29.64 -6.41
C GLU A 89 -6.31 -29.61 -7.07
N ASP A 90 -6.43 -30.29 -8.22
CA ASP A 90 -7.65 -30.56 -8.97
C ASP A 90 -8.38 -29.35 -9.63
N GLU A 91 -8.15 -29.17 -10.93
CA GLU A 91 -9.29 -29.09 -11.88
C GLU A 91 -9.61 -30.50 -12.40
#